data_AF-A0A7V1EPP2-F1
#
_entry.id   AF-A0A7V1EPP2-F1
#
_cell.length_a   1.000
_cell.length_b   1.000
_cell.length_c   1.000
_cell.angle_alpha   90.00
_cell.angle_beta   90.00
_cell.angle_gamma   90.00
#
_symmetry.space_group_name_H-M   'P 1'
#
loop_
_entity.id
_entity.type
_entity.pdbx_description
1 polymer ?
#
loop_
_entity_poly.entity_id
_entity_poly.type
_entity_poly.pdbx_seq_one_letter_code
_entity_poly.pdbx_strand_id
1 'polypeptide(L)'
;MKLKSLLTFFLFSLLMGEPSTYLNTNIHLYNIRRLSDFSIINLPFRILSINLDRQDGDFALNSTLAMEYRTRMDNSFFISSDPQDFTWD
;
A
#
# COMPACT_ATOMS: atom_id res chain seq x y z
N MET A 1 13.93 19.41 46.83
CA MET A 1 12.80 18.68 46.20
C MET A 1 12.58 19.00 44.72
N LYS A 2 12.84 20.24 44.25
CA LYS A 2 12.51 20.67 42.88
C LYS A 2 13.28 19.93 41.76
N LEU A 3 14.60 19.72 41.92
CA LEU A 3 15.42 19.08 40.88
C LEU A 3 15.09 17.60 40.66
N LYS A 4 14.88 16.85 41.75
CA LYS A 4 14.47 15.44 41.68
C LYS A 4 13.13 15.30 40.96
N SER A 5 12.15 16.12 41.32
CA SER A 5 10.83 16.15 40.66
C SER A 5 10.93 16.45 39.16
N LEU A 6 11.78 17.41 38.77
CA LEU A 6 12.01 17.76 37.38
C LEU A 6 12.64 16.59 36.59
N LEU A 7 13.60 15.89 37.20
CA LEU A 7 14.23 14.71 36.61
C LEU A 7 13.22 13.57 36.42
N THR A 8 12.36 13.32 37.40
CA THR A 8 11.32 12.30 37.30
C THR A 8 10.31 12.61 36.20
N PHE A 9 9.93 13.89 36.05
CA PHE A 9 9.04 14.34 34.97
C PHE A 9 9.67 14.14 33.59
N PHE A 10 10.96 14.47 33.44
CA PHE A 10 11.71 14.25 32.20
C PHE A 10 11.85 12.75 31.86
N LEU A 11 12.05 11.90 32.86
CA LEU A 11 12.07 10.44 32.70
C LEU A 11 10.70 9.89 32.26
N PHE A 12 9.60 10.48 32.74
CA PHE A 12 8.25 10.08 32.33
C PHE A 12 7.94 10.40 30.87
N SER A 13 8.44 11.53 30.34
CA SER A 13 8.27 11.86 28.93
C SER A 13 9.00 10.90 27.98
N LEU A 14 10.05 10.22 28.43
CA LEU A 14 10.77 9.21 27.62
C LEU A 14 9.98 7.91 27.46
N LEU A 15 8.98 7.66 28.32
CA LEU A 15 8.11 6.48 28.25
C LEU A 15 6.95 6.65 27.26
N MET A 16 6.69 7.87 26.80
CA MET A 16 5.65 8.15 25.82
C MET A 16 6.29 8.16 24.42
N GLY A 17 6.37 6.99 23.79
CA GLY A 17 6.72 6.90 22.37
C GLY A 17 5.61 7.50 21.52
N GLU A 18 5.93 8.40 20.60
CA GLU A 18 4.94 8.92 19.67
C GLU A 18 4.50 7.82 18.69
N PRO A 19 3.19 7.72 18.38
CA PRO A 19 2.73 6.80 17.36
C PRO A 19 3.29 7.23 16.00
N SER A 20 3.89 6.29 15.28
CA SER A 20 4.35 6.51 13.91
C SER A 20 3.41 5.80 12.93
N THR A 21 3.14 6.45 11.81
CA THR A 21 2.36 5.86 10.71
C THR A 21 3.06 6.18 9.41
N TYR A 22 3.47 5.13 8.72
CA TYR A 22 4.05 5.18 7.39
C TYR A 22 3.07 4.55 6.41
N LEU A 23 2.66 5.34 5.42
CA LEU A 23 1.77 4.90 4.34
C LEU A 23 2.51 5.09 3.02
N ASN A 24 2.67 4.00 2.29
CA ASN A 24 3.23 4.01 0.95
C ASN A 24 2.23 3.41 -0.03
N THR A 25 1.77 4.22 -0.99
CA THR A 25 0.79 3.82 -1.98
C THR A 25 1.33 4.02 -3.40
N ASN A 26 0.96 3.12 -4.29
CA ASN A 26 1.27 3.23 -5.71
C ASN A 26 0.08 2.80 -6.56
N ILE A 27 -0.22 3.58 -7.59
CA ILE A 27 -1.23 3.27 -8.59
C ILE A 27 -0.57 3.28 -9.98
N HIS A 28 -0.69 2.16 -10.67
CA HIS A 28 -0.11 1.93 -11.99
C HIS A 28 -1.21 1.74 -13.02
N LEU A 29 -1.26 2.64 -14.00
CA LEU A 29 -2.20 2.59 -15.13
C LEU A 29 -1.41 2.59 -16.42
N TYR A 30 -1.16 1.40 -16.97
CA TYR A 30 -0.38 1.22 -18.20
C TYR A 30 -1.22 0.61 -19.32
N ASN A 31 -0.89 0.97 -20.56
CA ASN A 31 -1.41 0.33 -21.76
C ASN A 31 -0.22 -0.07 -22.64
N ILE A 32 -0.14 -1.35 -22.99
CA ILE A 32 0.90 -1.86 -23.88
C ILE A 32 0.23 -2.23 -25.20
N ARG A 33 0.82 -1.78 -26.32
CA ARG A 33 0.37 -2.10 -27.67
C ARG A 33 1.48 -2.81 -28.43
N ARG A 34 1.13 -3.81 -29.23
CA ARG A 34 2.08 -4.48 -30.13
C ARG A 34 2.53 -3.49 -31.21
N LEU A 35 3.82 -3.48 -31.51
CA LEU A 35 4.38 -2.66 -32.60
C LEU A 35 3.94 -3.14 -33.99
N SER A 36 3.63 -4.43 -34.13
CA SER A 36 3.30 -5.06 -35.42
C SER A 36 1.93 -4.67 -35.96
N ASP A 37 0.93 -4.51 -35.08
CA ASP A 37 -0.47 -4.33 -35.48
C ASP A 37 -1.23 -3.32 -34.58
N PHE A 38 -0.54 -2.67 -33.64
CA PHE A 38 -1.10 -1.75 -32.65
C PHE A 38 -2.21 -2.34 -31.76
N SER A 39 -2.36 -3.66 -31.76
CA SER A 39 -3.31 -4.36 -30.89
C SER A 39 -2.87 -4.25 -29.42
N ILE A 40 -3.85 -4.20 -28.51
CA ILE A 40 -3.58 -4.13 -27.08
C ILE A 40 -3.07 -5.50 -26.60
N ILE A 41 -2.04 -5.48 -25.77
CA ILE A 41 -1.52 -6.68 -25.11
C ILE A 41 -2.15 -6.82 -23.74
N ASN A 42 -2.84 -7.94 -23.50
CA ASN A 42 -3.33 -8.31 -22.18
C ASN A 42 -2.17 -8.97 -21.41
N LEU A 43 -1.56 -8.24 -20.48
CA LEU A 43 -0.55 -8.76 -19.55
C LEU A 43 -1.07 -8.60 -18.12
N PRO A 44 -0.82 -9.56 -17.21
CA PRO A 44 -1.16 -9.37 -15.81
C PRO A 44 -0.20 -8.34 -15.22
N PHE A 45 -0.72 -7.40 -14.43
CA PHE A 45 0.11 -6.42 -13.73
C PHE A 45 -0.60 -5.91 -12.47
N ARG A 46 0.20 -5.45 -11.51
CA ARG A 46 -0.28 -4.83 -10.27
C ARG A 46 -0.74 -3.40 -10.55
N ILE A 47 -1.99 -3.11 -10.24
CA ILE A 47 -2.60 -1.78 -10.44
C ILE A 47 -2.48 -0.94 -9.19
N LEU A 48 -2.67 -1.55 -8.02
CA LEU A 48 -2.66 -0.86 -6.73
C LEU A 48 -1.71 -1.60 -5.79
N SER A 49 -0.91 -0.85 -5.05
CA SER A 49 -0.15 -1.36 -3.91
C SER A 49 -0.29 -0.37 -2.76
N ILE A 50 -0.64 -0.86 -1.59
CA ILE A 50 -0.78 -0.09 -0.35
C ILE A 50 0.04 -0.82 0.71
N ASN A 51 0.98 -0.12 1.32
CA ASN A 51 1.73 -0.59 2.48
C ASN A 51 1.48 0.37 3.63
N LEU A 52 1.04 -0.16 4.76
CA LEU A 52 0.76 0.56 5.99
C LEU A 52 1.60 -0.05 7.10
N ASP A 53 2.49 0.75 7.66
CA ASP A 53 3.25 0.42 8.86
C ASP A 53 2.85 1.40 9.95
N ARG A 54 2.27 0.88 11.03
CA ARG A 54 1.85 1.68 12.18
C ARG A 54 2.49 1.11 13.45
N GLN A 55 3.21 1.95 14.17
CA GLN A 55 3.75 1.66 15.50
C GLN A 55 3.07 2.57 16.51
N ASP A 56 2.56 2.00 17.59
CA ASP A 56 1.96 2.72 18.71
C ASP A 56 2.36 2.04 20.03
N GLY A 57 3.39 2.56 20.70
CA GLY A 57 3.99 1.92 21.87
C GLY A 57 4.47 0.50 21.57
N ASP A 58 3.96 -0.50 22.29
CA ASP A 58 4.26 -1.93 22.11
C ASP A 58 3.42 -2.60 21.01
N PHE A 59 2.52 -1.86 20.36
CA PHE A 59 1.67 -2.37 19.29
C PHE A 59 2.24 -2.01 17.92
N ALA A 60 2.44 -3.03 17.08
CA ALA A 60 2.87 -2.88 15.69
C ALA A 60 1.82 -3.50 14.75
N LEU A 61 1.46 -2.76 13.71
CA LEU A 61 0.62 -3.22 12.61
C LEU A 61 1.37 -3.01 11.29
N ASN A 62 1.65 -4.09 10.59
CA ASN A 62 2.19 -4.08 9.24
C ASN A 62 1.17 -4.71 8.31
N SER A 63 0.73 -3.96 7.31
CA SER A 63 -0.27 -4.41 6.35
C SER A 63 0.16 -4.06 4.94
N THR A 64 0.14 -5.05 4.06
CA THR A 64 0.28 -4.87 2.63
C THR A 64 -1.01 -5.31 1.97
N LEU A 65 -1.50 -4.51 1.03
CA LEU A 65 -2.63 -4.84 0.17
C LEU A 65 -2.27 -4.50 -1.27
N ALA A 66 -2.45 -5.46 -2.16
CA ALA A 66 -2.25 -5.27 -3.59
C ALA A 66 -3.49 -5.66 -4.38
N MET A 67 -3.72 -4.97 -5.48
CA MET A 67 -4.70 -5.36 -6.49
C MET A 67 -3.98 -5.61 -7.80
N GLU A 68 -4.27 -6.75 -8.40
CA GLU A 68 -3.69 -7.19 -9.66
C GLU A 68 -4.77 -7.41 -10.71
N TYR A 69 -4.47 -7.04 -11.95
CA TYR A 69 -5.33 -7.35 -13.08
C TYR A 69 -5.03 -8.76 -13.60
N ARG A 70 -6.09 -9.57 -13.70
CA ARG A 70 -6.03 -10.90 -14.30
C ARG A 70 -6.41 -10.82 -15.78
N THR A 71 -5.50 -11.24 -16.64
CA THR A 71 -5.72 -11.24 -18.08
C THR A 71 -6.78 -12.25 -18.50
N ARG A 72 -7.81 -11.78 -19.22
CA ARG A 72 -8.67 -12.63 -20.05
C ARG A 72 -8.10 -12.68 -21.48
N MET A 73 -8.37 -13.77 -22.19
CA MET A 73 -7.89 -13.96 -23.57
C MET A 73 -8.54 -12.96 -24.55
N ASP A 74 -9.64 -12.37 -24.13
CA ASP A 74 -10.65 -11.78 -24.98
C ASP A 74 -10.78 -10.25 -24.78
N ASN A 75 -10.70 -9.73 -23.54
CA ASN A 75 -10.98 -8.33 -23.25
C ASN A 75 -9.93 -7.67 -22.33
N SER A 76 -9.71 -6.35 -22.51
CA SER A 76 -8.89 -5.52 -21.63
C SER A 76 -9.73 -4.83 -20.54
N PHE A 77 -9.11 -4.43 -19.43
CA PHE A 77 -9.77 -3.70 -18.33
C PHE A 77 -10.32 -2.32 -18.73
N PHE A 78 -9.95 -1.78 -19.90
CA PHE A 78 -10.52 -0.53 -20.42
C PHE A 78 -11.86 -0.76 -21.16
N ILE A 79 -12.17 -2.02 -21.48
CA ILE A 79 -13.37 -2.41 -22.23
C ILE A 79 -14.38 -3.10 -21.29
N SER A 80 -13.87 -3.81 -20.28
CA SER A 80 -14.66 -4.52 -19.26
C SER A 80 -14.44 -3.88 -17.88
N SER A 81 -15.52 -3.72 -17.11
CA SER A 81 -15.51 -3.32 -15.71
C SER A 81 -15.91 -4.46 -14.77
N ASP A 82 -15.76 -5.72 -15.19
CA ASP A 82 -16.09 -6.90 -14.37
C ASP A 82 -15.14 -6.97 -13.16
N PRO A 83 -15.65 -6.91 -11.91
CA PRO A 83 -14.83 -6.99 -10.71
C PRO A 83 -14.04 -8.31 -10.59
N GLN A 84 -14.49 -9.38 -11.26
CA GLN A 84 -13.78 -10.66 -11.31
C GLN A 84 -12.51 -10.61 -12.17
N ASP A 85 -12.26 -9.48 -12.85
CA ASP A 85 -11.01 -9.21 -13.56
C ASP A 85 -9.85 -8.87 -12.62
N PHE A 86 -10.12 -8.65 -11.34
CA PHE A 86 -9.11 -8.26 -10.36
C PHE A 86 -8.94 -9.33 -9.28
N THR A 87 -7.71 -9.50 -8.83
CA THR A 87 -7.36 -10.32 -7.68
C THR A 87 -6.71 -9.45 -6.61
N TRP A 88 -7.03 -9.76 -5.35
CA TRP A 88 -6.42 -9.13 -4.19
C TRP A 88 -5.35 -10.06 -3.62
N ASP A 89 -4.18 -9.49 -3.32
CA ASP A 89 -3.02 -10.14 -2.71
C ASP A 89 -2.63 -9.38 -1.43
#